data_AF-A0A392TAE4-F1
#
_entry.id   AF-A0A392TAE4-F1
#
_cell.length_a   1.000
_cell.length_b   1.000
_cell.length_c   1.000
_cell.angle_alpha   90.00
_cell.angle_beta   90.00
_cell.angle_gamma   90.00
#
_symmetry.space_group_name_H-M   'P 1'
#
loop_
_entity.id
_entity.type
_entity.pdbx_description
1 polymer ?
#
loop_
_entity_poly.entity_id
_entity_poly.type
_entity_poly.pdbx_seq_one_letter_code
_entity_poly.pdbx_strand_id
1 'polypeptide(L)' 'MKARVFDNAAARKEEEELINNDPSLKGKSIEEMGLSDFKETVIRSVLAGLEITISRAHFAKLLDVK' A
#
# COMPACT_ATOMS: atom_id res chain seq x y z
N MET A 1 -14.33 5.69 1.53
CA MET A 1 -13.03 6.03 0.90
C MET A 1 -13.12 5.65 -0.58
N LYS A 2 -12.56 6.44 -1.51
CA LYS A 2 -12.49 6.07 -2.94
C LYS A 2 -11.27 5.16 -3.16
N ALA A 3 -11.32 4.30 -4.18
CA ALA A 3 -10.17 3.50 -4.57
C ALA A 3 -9.00 4.42 -4.99
N ARG A 4 -7.78 4.07 -4.60
CA ARG A 4 -6.55 4.80 -4.95
C ARG A 4 -5.47 3.86 -5.41
N VAL A 5 -4.62 4.33 -6.31
CA VAL A 5 -3.40 3.62 -6.70
C VAL A 5 -2.38 3.77 -5.58
N PHE A 6 -1.82 2.65 -5.16
CA PHE A 6 -0.72 2.57 -4.23
C PHE A 6 0.53 2.13 -5.00
N ASP A 7 1.38 3.09 -5.31
CA ASP A 7 2.66 2.90 -5.97
C ASP A 7 3.84 3.15 -5.00
N ASN A 8 5.07 3.04 -5.50
CA ASN A 8 6.27 3.23 -4.69
C ASN A 8 6.34 4.65 -4.09
N ALA A 9 5.87 5.67 -4.83
CA ALA A 9 5.84 7.04 -4.33
C ALA A 9 4.84 7.19 -3.18
N ALA A 10 3.66 6.58 -3.29
CA ALA A 10 2.67 6.54 -2.23
C ALA A 10 3.18 5.79 -0.99
N ALA A 11 3.91 4.69 -1.17
CA ALA A 11 4.52 3.93 -0.06
C ALA A 11 5.52 4.79 0.73
N ARG A 12 6.43 5.48 0.03
CA ARG A 12 7.38 6.41 0.67
C ARG A 12 6.69 7.55 1.39
N LYS A 13 5.61 8.09 0.80
CA LYS A 13 4.83 9.16 1.43
C LYS A 13 4.14 8.69 2.71
N GLU A 14 3.59 7.48 2.74
CA GLU A 14 3.02 6.90 3.97
C GLU A 14 4.08 6.73 5.06
N GLU A 15 5.30 6.29 4.70
CA GLU A 15 6.43 6.19 5.62
C GLU A 15 6.86 7.57 6.17
N GLU A 16 7.05 8.55 5.29
CA GLU A 16 7.40 9.92 5.68
C GLU A 16 6.31 10.56 6.55
N GLU A 17 5.03 10.36 6.24
CA GLU A 17 3.92 10.84 7.07
C GLU A 17 3.93 10.17 8.45
N LEU A 18 4.22 8.87 8.52
CA LEU A 18 4.35 8.16 9.79
C LEU A 18 5.48 8.73 10.64
N ILE A 19 6.66 8.96 10.04
CA ILE A 19 7.83 9.53 10.72
C ILE A 19 7.59 10.98 11.13
N ASN A 20 6.88 11.76 10.32
CA ASN A 20 6.52 13.14 10.66
C ASN A 20 5.55 13.19 11.85
N ASN A 21 4.62 12.22 11.94
CA ASN A 21 3.69 12.11 13.06
C ASN A 21 4.36 11.53 14.33
N ASP A 22 5.29 10.59 14.17
CA ASP A 22 6.09 10.01 15.25
C ASP A 22 7.60 9.97 14.86
N PRO A 23 8.37 11.01 15.25
CA PRO A 23 9.80 11.10 14.95
C PRO A 23 10.64 9.96 15.54
N SER A 24 10.13 9.20 16.51
CA SER A 24 10.83 8.05 17.10
C SER A 24 10.96 6.86 16.15
N LEU A 25 10.17 6.85 15.07
CA LEU A 25 10.20 5.82 14.04
C LEU A 25 11.34 6.02 13.03
N LYS A 26 12.01 7.18 13.06
CA LYS A 26 13.11 7.48 12.15
C LYS A 26 14.26 6.48 12.32
N GLY A 27 14.56 5.74 11.25
CA GLY A 27 15.64 4.75 11.22
C GLY A 27 15.23 3.34 11.66
N LYS A 28 13.95 3.13 12.01
CA LYS A 28 13.39 1.78 12.18
C LYS A 28 13.12 1.14 10.82
N SER A 29 13.03 -0.18 10.79
CA SER A 29 12.61 -0.92 9.60
C SER A 29 11.13 -0.69 9.29
N ILE A 30 10.72 -0.93 8.04
CA ILE A 30 9.32 -0.83 7.58
C ILE A 30 8.40 -1.72 8.41
N GLU A 31 8.86 -2.94 8.72
CA GLU A 31 8.14 -3.91 9.56
C GLU A 31 7.97 -3.40 11.00
N GLU A 32 9.00 -2.80 11.60
CA GLU A 32 8.93 -2.20 12.94
C GLU A 32 8.03 -0.97 13.00
N MET A 33 7.83 -0.29 11.88
CA MET A 33 6.86 0.80 11.74
C MET A 33 5.42 0.29 11.52
N GLY A 34 5.22 -1.04 11.42
CA GLY A 34 3.92 -1.64 11.13
C GLY A 34 3.43 -1.40 9.71
N LEU A 35 4.34 -0.98 8.81
CA LEU A 35 4.05 -0.78 7.40
C LEU A 35 4.25 -2.09 6.64
N SER A 36 3.50 -2.24 5.55
CA SER A 36 3.70 -3.35 4.63
C SER A 36 4.73 -3.00 3.57
N ASP A 37 5.69 -3.88 3.33
CA ASP A 37 6.65 -3.74 2.24
C ASP A 37 5.95 -3.49 0.90
N PHE A 38 6.46 -2.50 0.17
CA PHE A 38 6.03 -2.26 -1.20
C PHE A 38 6.57 -3.36 -2.12
N LYS A 39 5.69 -4.28 -2.54
CA LYS A 39 6.05 -5.37 -3.47
C LYS A 39 5.70 -5.04 -4.92
N GLU A 40 4.53 -4.45 -5.14
CA GLU A 40 4.06 -4.06 -6.47
C GLU A 40 3.07 -2.90 -6.39
N THR A 41 2.83 -2.23 -7.52
CA THR A 41 1.76 -1.24 -7.62
C THR A 41 0.41 -1.93 -7.59
N VAL A 42 -0.43 -1.56 -6.63
CA VAL A 42 -1.78 -2.11 -6.43
C VAL A 42 -2.82 -1.01 -6.35
N ILE A 43 -4.09 -1.37 -6.45
CA ILE A 43 -5.20 -0.47 -6.11
C ILE A 43 -5.70 -0.85 -4.72
N ARG A 44 -5.68 0.09 -3.78
CA ARG A 44 -6.28 -0.07 -2.45
C ARG A 44 -7.66 0.58 -2.43
N SER A 45 -8.65 -0.12 -1.87
CA SER A 45 -10.01 0.37 -1.70
C SER A 45 -10.59 -0.14 -0.38
N VAL A 46 -11.53 0.60 0.19
CA VAL A 46 -12.27 0.16 1.38
C VAL A 46 -13.72 -0.07 0.97
N LEU A 47 -14.17 -1.33 1.02
CA LEU A 47 -15.53 -1.73 0.71
C LEU A 47 -16.16 -2.34 1.96
N ALA A 48 -17.27 -1.75 2.42
CA ALA A 48 -17.98 -2.20 3.63
C ALA A 48 -17.09 -2.37 4.88
N GLY A 49 -16.07 -1.51 5.02
CA GLY A 49 -15.12 -1.56 6.14
C GLY A 49 -13.97 -2.56 5.97
N LEU A 50 -13.94 -3.32 4.87
CA LEU A 50 -12.85 -4.23 4.54
C LEU A 50 -11.87 -3.56 3.56
N GLU A 51 -10.58 -3.68 3.86
CA GLU A 51 -9.53 -3.24 2.95
C GLU A 51 -9.32 -4.28 1.84
N ILE A 52 -9.51 -3.84 0.60
CA ILE A 52 -9.37 -4.65 -0.60
C ILE A 52 -8.14 -4.15 -1.36
N THR A 53 -7.27 -5.10 -1.71
CA THR A 53 -6.10 -4.86 -2.57
C THR A 53 -6.31 -5.53 -3.91
N ILE A 54 -6.21 -4.76 -5.00
CA ILE A 54 -6.30 -5.25 -6.37
C ILE A 54 -4.93 -5.17 -7.03
N SER A 55 -4.32 -6.32 -7.31
CA SER A 55 -3.01 -6.42 -7.98
C SER A 55 -3.14 -6.71 -9.48
N ARG A 56 -2.00 -6.75 -10.17
CA ARG A 56 -1.94 -7.14 -11.60
C ARG A 56 -2.45 -8.55 -11.83
N ALA A 57 -2.22 -9.46 -10.89
CA ALA A 57 -2.69 -10.85 -10.98
C ALA A 57 -4.22 -10.93 -11.06
N HIS A 58 -4.95 -10.03 -10.37
CA HIS A 58 -6.40 -9.98 -10.46
C HIS A 58 -6.87 -9.55 -11.86
N PHE A 59 -6.21 -8.56 -12.46
CA PHE A 59 -6.50 -8.17 -13.85
C PHE A 59 -6.15 -9.27 -14.84
N ALA A 60 -5.00 -9.92 -14.68
CA ALA A 60 -4.59 -11.02 -15.55
C ALA A 60 -5.63 -12.16 -15.55
N LYS A 61 -6.12 -12.53 -14.36
CA LYS A 61 -7.18 -13.52 -14.20
C LYS A 61 -8.51 -13.09 -14.81
N LEU A 62 -8.88 -11.81 -14.73
CA LEU A 62 -10.12 -11.28 -15.31
C LEU A 62 -10.08 -11.19 -16.84
N LEU A 63 -8.90 -10.92 -17.40
CA LEU A 63 -8.69 -10.73 -18.84
C LEU A 63 -8.25 -12.01 -19.56
N ASP A 64 -8.12 -13.12 -18.84
CA ASP A 64 -7.61 -14.41 -19.34
C ASP A 64 -6.26 -14.30 -20.07
N VAL A 65 -5.37 -13.46 -19.53
CA VAL A 65 -3.99 -13.28 -20.02
C VAL A 65 -3.03 -13.94 -19.04
N LYS A 66 -2.12 -14.76 -19.58
CA LYS A 66 -1.07 -15.46 -18.83
C LYS A 66 0.12 -14.57 -18.51
#